data_AF-A0A840FJN3-F1
#
_entry.id   AF-A0A840FJN3-F1
#
_cell.length_a   1.000
_cell.length_b   1.000
_cell.length_c   1.000
_cell.angle_alpha   90.00
_cell.angle_beta   90.00
_cell.angle_gamma   90.00
#
_symmetry.space_group_name_H-M   'P 1'
#
loop_
_entity.id
_entity.type
_entity.pdbx_description
1 polymer ?
#
loop_
_entity_poly.entity_id
_entity_poly.type
_entity_poly.pdbx_seq_one_letter_code
_entity_poly.pdbx_strand_id
1 'polypeptide(L)' 'MHEHAHIDGWKAQTEYAAEHTHRGSRWALNFFAIDDEDAKKKLESIRSSSEPLGHVAARISME' A
#
# COMPACT_ATOMS: atom_id res chain seq x y z
N MET A 1 -18.10 -14.56 9.13
CA MET A 1 -18.44 -13.12 9.17
C MET A 1 -17.11 -12.38 9.15
N HIS A 2 -16.76 -11.74 8.04
CA HIS A 2 -15.63 -10.80 8.03
C HIS A 2 -16.22 -9.43 8.36
N GLU A 3 -15.95 -8.95 9.57
CA GLU A 3 -16.23 -7.56 9.92
C GLU A 3 -15.41 -6.69 8.98
N HIS A 4 -16.10 -6.06 8.03
CA HIS A 4 -15.53 -5.00 7.23
C HIS A 4 -15.14 -3.89 8.19
N ALA A 5 -13.84 -3.68 8.37
CA ALA A 5 -13.31 -2.59 9.17
C ALA A 5 -13.97 -1.28 8.71
N HIS A 6 -14.84 -0.74 9.56
CA HIS A 6 -15.54 0.51 9.33
C HIS A 6 -14.48 1.61 9.30
N ILE A 7 -14.26 2.22 8.14
CA ILE A 7 -13.33 3.36 8.03
C ILE A 7 -14.07 4.59 8.55
N ASP A 8 -14.12 4.73 9.87
CA ASP A 8 -14.52 5.96 10.54
C ASP A 8 -13.52 7.06 10.18
N GLY A 9 -13.97 8.07 9.45
CA GLY A 9 -13.19 9.30 9.31
C GLY A 9 -13.42 10.06 8.03
N TRP A 10 -14.34 11.03 8.07
CA TRP A 10 -14.37 12.17 7.15
C TRP A 10 -13.23 13.15 7.48
N LYS A 11 -12.00 12.64 7.65
CA LYS A 11 -10.81 13.44 7.94
C LYS A 11 -10.10 13.73 6.63
N ALA A 12 -9.53 14.93 6.50
CA ALA A 12 -8.70 15.28 5.36
C ALA A 12 -7.59 14.23 5.22
N GLN A 13 -7.50 13.62 4.03
CA GLN A 13 -6.49 12.63 3.75
C GLN A 13 -5.32 13.32 3.06
N THR A 14 -4.13 13.13 3.62
CA THR A 14 -2.88 13.59 3.03
C THR A 14 -2.30 12.46 2.18
N GLU A 15 -1.73 12.80 1.03
CA GLU A 15 -1.03 11.85 0.19
C GLU A 15 0.37 11.57 0.76
N TYR A 16 0.73 10.30 0.86
CA TYR A 16 2.03 9.82 1.29
C TYR A 16 2.63 8.94 0.21
N ALA A 17 3.97 9.00 0.11
CA ALA A 17 4.75 8.12 -0.73
C ALA A 17 5.69 7.28 0.15
N ALA A 18 5.75 5.98 -0.10
CA ALA A 18 6.66 5.07 0.59
C ALA A 18 7.36 4.12 -0.40
N GLU A 19 8.62 3.81 -0.10
CA GLU A 19 9.33 2.73 -0.76
C GLU A 19 9.14 1.42 0.04
N HIS A 20 8.89 0.33 -0.69
CA HIS A 20 8.85 -1.02 -0.16
C HIS A 20 9.74 -1.92 -0.99
N THR A 21 10.71 -2.56 -0.33
CA THR A 21 11.55 -3.58 -0.96
C THR A 21 11.08 -4.96 -0.53
N HIS A 22 10.71 -5.80 -1.49
CA HIS A 22 10.33 -7.18 -1.28
C HIS A 22 11.13 -8.09 -2.22
N ARG A 23 11.87 -9.06 -1.67
CA ARG A 23 12.71 -10.02 -2.43
C ARG A 23 13.62 -9.35 -3.48
N GLY A 24 14.25 -8.23 -3.10
CA GLY A 24 15.16 -7.48 -3.97
C GLY A 24 14.48 -6.59 -5.03
N SER A 25 13.16 -6.65 -5.17
CA SER A 25 12.39 -5.74 -6.01
C SER A 25 11.93 -4.54 -5.17
N ARG A 26 12.15 -3.32 -5.67
CA ARG A 26 11.76 -2.08 -5.01
C ARG A 26 10.50 -1.51 -5.66
N TRP A 27 9.53 -1.17 -4.84
CA TRP A 27 8.22 -0.68 -5.21
C TRP A 27 8.03 0.70 -4.58
N ALA A 28 7.49 1.63 -5.36
CA ALA A 28 6.99 2.90 -4.83
C ALA A 28 5.47 2.78 -4.67
N LEU A 29 4.96 3.22 -3.53
CA LEU A 29 3.56 3.17 -3.17
C LEU A 29 3.10 4.58 -2.80
N ASN A 30 2.15 5.11 -3.55
CA ASN A 30 1.42 6.31 -3.15
C ASN A 30 0.12 5.88 -2.49
N PHE A 31 -0.17 6.44 -1.31
CA PHE A 31 -1.38 6.11 -0.56
C PHE A 31 -1.83 7.29 0.30
N PHE A 32 -3.10 7.26 0.68
CA PHE A 32 -3.71 8.32 1.47
C PHE A 32 -3.83 7.92 2.94
N ALA A 33 -3.45 8.83 3.83
CA ALA A 33 -3.56 8.63 5.27
C ALA A 33 -4.06 9.89 5.97
N ILE A 34 -4.68 9.68 7.14
CA ILE A 34 -5.26 10.76 7.95
C ILE A 34 -4.15 11.58 8.62
N ASP A 35 -3.13 10.88 9.12
CA ASP A 35 -1.98 11.42 9.82
C ASP A 35 -0.79 10.45 9.66
N ASP A 36 0.37 10.83 10.20
CA ASP A 36 1.59 10.03 10.10
C ASP A 36 1.49 8.66 10.80
N GLU A 37 0.68 8.55 11.85
CA GLU A 37 0.50 7.29 12.59
C GLU A 37 -0.40 6.32 11.81
N ASP A 38 -1.47 6.81 11.21
CA ASP A 38 -2.28 6.07 10.23
C ASP A 38 -1.42 5.66 9.03
N ALA A 39 -0.54 6.55 8.56
CA ALA A 39 0.34 6.27 7.44
C ALA A 39 1.31 5.11 7.74
N LYS A 40 1.92 5.12 8.93
CA LYS A 40 2.79 4.02 9.39
C LYS A 40 2.04 2.70 9.49
N LYS A 41 0.86 2.68 10.12
CA LYS A 41 0.04 1.47 10.27
C LYS A 41 -0.37 0.89 8.92
N LYS A 42 -0.76 1.73 7.96
CA LYS A 42 -1.06 1.31 6.59
C LYS A 42 0.15 0.73 5.90
N LEU A 43 1.32 1.37 6.02
CA LEU A 43 2.55 0.87 5.42
C LEU A 43 2.96 -0.49 6.02
N GLU A 44 2.88 -0.65 7.35
CA GLU A 44 3.13 -1.94 8.02
C GLU A 44 2.14 -3.02 7.58
N SER A 45 0.86 -2.67 7.48
CA SER A 45 -0.18 -3.57 6.96
C SER A 45 0.11 -4.03 5.54
N ILE A 46 0.49 -3.11 4.64
CA ILE A 46 0.87 -3.44 3.26
C ILE A 46 2.08 -4.36 3.28
N ARG A 47 3.14 -4.02 4.00
CA ARG A 47 4.37 -4.82 4.09
C ARG A 47 4.15 -6.24 4.62
N SER A 48 3.21 -6.39 5.55
CA SER A 48 2.90 -7.68 6.19
C SER A 48 1.95 -8.53 5.35
N SER A 49 1.01 -7.91 4.64
CA SER A 49 -0.06 -8.60 3.90
C SER A 49 0.18 -8.73 2.39
N SER A 50 1.14 -7.99 1.83
CA SER A 50 1.42 -8.04 0.40
C SER A 50 2.15 -9.34 0.04
N GLU A 51 1.43 -10.23 -0.65
CA GLU A 51 2.04 -11.38 -1.32
C GLU A 51 2.34 -11.01 -2.78
N PRO A 52 3.57 -11.19 -3.27
CA PRO A 52 3.85 -11.04 -4.68
C PRO A 52 3.06 -12.10 -5.47
N LEU A 53 2.23 -11.65 -6.43
CA LEU A 53 1.34 -12.49 -7.26
C LEU A 53 2.09 -13.42 -8.24
N GLY A 54 3.38 -13.64 -8.05
CA GLY A 54 4.24 -14.45 -8.91
C GLY A 54 5.08 -13.63 -9.89
N HIS A 55 5.62 -14.31 -10.90
CA HIS A 55 6.41 -13.66 -11.95
C HIS A 55 5.51 -12.73 -12.78
N VAL A 56 6.06 -11.57 -13.17
CA VAL A 56 5.41 -10.66 -14.12
C VAL A 56 5.19 -11.43 -15.43
N ALA A 57 3.93 -11.78 -15.72
CA ALA A 57 3.58 -12.61 -16.89
C ALA A 57 3.87 -11.90 -18.22
N ALA A 58 3.66 -10.59 -18.26
CA ALA A 58 4.04 -9.73 -19.38
C ALA A 58 4.14 -8.28 -18.92
N ARG A 59 5.04 -7.50 -19.53
CA ARG A 59 5.06 -6.04 -19.41
C ARG A 59 4.26 -5.48 -20.58
N ILE A 60 3.39 -4.51 -20.31
CA ILE A 60 2.72 -3.75 -21.38
C ILE A 60 3.77 -2.85 -22.02
N SER A 61 4.01 -3.01 -23.33
CA SER A 61 4.89 -2.11 -24.07
C SER A 61 4.20 -0.76 -24.22
N MET A 62 4.86 0.30 -23.75
CA MET A 62 4.46 1.67 -24.06
C MET A 62 5.28 2.12 -25.27
N GLU A 63 4.80 1.78 -26.46
CA GLU A 63 5.18 2.42 -27.72
C GLU A 63 3.96 3.14 -28.31
#